data_AF-A0A418YIP4-F1
#
_entry.id   AF-A0A418YIP4-F1
#
_cell.length_a   1.000
_cell.length_b   1.000
_cell.length_c   1.000
_cell.angle_alpha   90.00
_cell.angle_beta   90.00
_cell.angle_gamma   90.00
#
_symmetry.space_group_name_H-M   'P 1'
#
loop_
_entity.id
_entity.type
_entity.pdbx_description
1 polymer ?
#
loop_
_entity_poly.entity_id
_entity_poly.type
_entity_poly.pdbx_seq_one_letter_code
_entity_poly.pdbx_strand_id
1 'polypeptide(L)'
;MKKTVLLASLLFTGQLLASESPTQFESFEELQQWQSTQESNNVFQELSAEQKAIIHAQKGASAVICKTTAVPDGFVVISTQETIFSNDCAVGINNAQRIVKLAPQNELQATGESKLTRHNTPAQVQSPLVRVSSSSIVCINSRIPSGYVIIGKTRSLACGSSWNSNSNSYRLTYARHGTHQVCSYSPVPYPYYRNGYYRSSVSCEGQSMQIRRR
;
A
#
# COMPACT_ATOMS: atom_id res chain seq x y z
N MET A 1 19.29 -31.55 -16.78
CA MET A 1 18.04 -31.42 -17.57
C MET A 1 17.61 -29.96 -17.54
N LYS A 2 18.01 -29.18 -18.55
CA LYS A 2 17.69 -27.74 -18.69
C LYS A 2 16.65 -27.61 -19.80
N LYS A 3 15.48 -27.03 -19.50
CA LYS A 3 14.45 -26.72 -20.50
C LYS A 3 14.73 -25.35 -21.09
N THR A 4 15.10 -25.33 -22.36
CA THR A 4 15.17 -24.16 -23.23
C THR A 4 13.75 -23.79 -23.64
N VAL A 5 13.32 -22.56 -23.37
CA VAL A 5 12.09 -21.99 -23.94
C VAL A 5 12.52 -20.93 -24.95
N LEU A 6 12.25 -21.23 -26.22
CA LEU A 6 12.36 -20.31 -27.36
C LEU A 6 11.21 -19.30 -27.28
N LEU A 7 11.54 -18.01 -27.16
CA LEU A 7 10.61 -16.91 -27.40
C LEU A 7 10.87 -16.36 -28.80
N ALA A 8 9.83 -16.40 -29.63
CA ALA A 8 9.83 -15.95 -31.01
C ALA A 8 9.89 -14.42 -31.10
N SER A 9 10.74 -13.96 -32.00
CA SER A 9 10.92 -12.55 -32.38
C SER A 9 9.70 -12.02 -33.14
N LEU A 10 9.07 -10.97 -32.62
CA LEU A 10 8.25 -10.05 -33.41
C LEU A 10 9.04 -8.76 -33.61
N LEU A 11 9.48 -8.54 -34.85
CA LEU A 11 10.11 -7.31 -35.31
C LEU A 11 9.04 -6.23 -35.43
N PHE A 12 9.07 -5.25 -34.52
CA PHE A 12 8.42 -3.96 -34.71
C PHE A 12 9.52 -2.94 -34.97
N THR A 13 9.64 -2.48 -36.21
CA THR A 13 10.49 -1.34 -36.58
C THR A 13 9.78 -0.06 -36.17
N GLY A 14 10.15 0.49 -35.02
CA GLY A 14 9.78 1.81 -34.52
C GLY A 14 10.99 2.43 -33.82
N GLN A 15 11.22 3.72 -34.06
CA GLN A 15 12.45 4.45 -33.74
C GLN A 15 12.99 4.25 -32.31
N LEU A 16 14.28 3.92 -32.24
CA LEU A 16 15.09 3.94 -31.02
C LEU A 16 15.16 5.36 -30.44
N LEU A 17 14.39 5.61 -29.39
CA LEU A 17 14.89 6.36 -28.24
C LEU A 17 15.36 5.29 -27.24
N ALA A 18 16.64 5.34 -26.87
CA ALA A 18 17.24 4.42 -25.93
C ALA A 18 16.49 4.50 -24.58
N SER A 19 15.63 3.52 -24.33
CA SER A 19 15.06 3.24 -23.03
C SER A 19 16.15 2.62 -22.17
N GLU A 20 17.01 3.45 -21.59
CA GLU A 20 17.85 3.04 -20.48
C GLU A 20 16.93 2.64 -19.33
N SER A 21 17.00 1.36 -18.93
CA SER A 21 16.33 0.85 -17.74
C SER A 21 16.75 1.67 -16.52
N PRO A 22 15.85 2.12 -15.64
CA PRO A 22 16.21 2.99 -14.54
C PRO A 22 17.15 2.25 -13.57
N THR A 23 18.41 2.69 -13.57
CA THR A 23 19.35 2.49 -12.48
C THR A 23 18.78 3.11 -11.21
N GLN A 24 19.12 2.51 -10.07
CA GLN A 24 18.62 2.82 -8.73
C GLN A 24 18.60 4.34 -8.45
N PHE A 25 17.47 4.88 -7.98
CA PHE A 25 17.40 6.23 -7.43
C PHE A 25 18.02 6.22 -6.03
N GLU A 26 18.99 7.10 -5.77
CA GLU A 26 19.70 7.15 -4.49
C GLU A 26 18.97 8.04 -3.47
N SER A 27 18.04 8.89 -3.92
CA SER A 27 17.29 9.79 -3.04
C SER A 27 15.84 10.06 -3.51
N PHE A 28 15.01 10.54 -2.58
CA PHE A 28 13.64 10.95 -2.87
C PHE A 28 13.58 12.22 -3.74
N GLU A 29 14.56 13.12 -3.62
CA GLU A 29 14.67 14.33 -4.44
C GLU A 29 14.97 13.98 -5.90
N GLU A 30 15.84 12.99 -6.16
CA GLU A 30 16.07 12.49 -7.53
C GLU A 30 14.80 11.89 -8.15
N LEU A 31 13.99 11.19 -7.35
CA LEU A 31 12.73 10.63 -7.81
C LEU A 31 11.71 11.74 -8.12
N GLN A 32 11.66 12.81 -7.33
CA GLN A 32 10.82 13.98 -7.60
C GLN A 32 11.29 14.76 -8.85
N GLN A 33 12.60 14.92 -9.03
CA GLN A 33 13.16 15.66 -10.16
C GLN A 33 13.07 14.88 -11.48
N TRP A 34 13.23 13.55 -11.42
CA TRP A 34 12.91 12.68 -12.56
C TRP A 34 11.43 12.78 -12.92
N GLN A 35 10.52 12.72 -11.94
CA GLN A 35 9.08 12.88 -12.19
C GLN A 35 8.75 14.23 -12.84
N SER A 36 9.34 15.33 -12.37
CA SER A 36 9.20 16.67 -12.97
C SER A 36 9.64 16.69 -14.44
N THR A 37 10.76 16.02 -14.75
CA THR A 37 11.28 15.93 -16.12
C THR A 37 10.39 15.06 -17.01
N GLN A 38 9.76 14.02 -16.46
CA GLN A 38 8.81 13.19 -17.20
C GLN A 38 7.47 13.91 -17.45
N GLU A 39 7.02 14.76 -16.53
CA GLU A 39 5.83 15.61 -16.70
C GLU A 39 6.03 16.66 -17.81
N SER A 40 7.23 17.23 -17.95
CA SER A 40 7.52 18.19 -19.03
C SER A 40 7.68 17.55 -20.41
N ASN A 41 8.03 16.25 -20.47
CA ASN A 41 8.33 15.55 -21.73
C ASN A 41 7.14 14.78 -22.32
N ASN A 42 5.91 14.99 -21.84
CA ASN A 42 4.70 14.28 -22.28
C ASN A 42 4.74 12.74 -22.10
N VAL A 43 5.77 12.18 -21.44
CA VAL A 43 5.90 10.73 -21.20
C VAL A 43 4.80 10.20 -20.28
N PHE A 44 4.23 11.07 -19.42
CA PHE A 44 3.03 10.74 -18.66
C PHE A 44 1.78 10.46 -19.52
N GLN A 45 1.76 10.81 -20.81
CA GLN A 45 0.65 10.41 -21.69
C GLN A 45 0.66 8.92 -22.04
N GLU A 46 1.81 8.24 -21.97
CA GLU A 46 1.92 6.79 -22.25
C GLU A 46 1.72 5.89 -21.04
N LEU A 47 1.75 6.44 -19.82
CA LEU A 47 1.45 5.65 -18.63
C LEU A 47 -0.01 5.23 -18.61
N SER A 48 -0.25 3.94 -18.37
CA SER A 48 -1.60 3.42 -18.18
C SER A 48 -2.29 4.13 -17.00
N ALA A 49 -3.62 4.18 -17.02
CA ALA A 49 -4.40 4.76 -15.93
C ALA A 49 -4.04 4.12 -14.57
N GLU A 50 -3.66 2.84 -14.57
CA GLU A 50 -3.22 2.10 -13.40
C GLU A 50 -1.88 2.63 -12.84
N GLN A 51 -0.90 2.87 -13.72
CA GLN A 51 0.40 3.40 -13.31
C GLN A 51 0.27 4.79 -12.68
N LYS A 52 -0.57 5.65 -13.26
CA LYS A 52 -0.89 6.98 -12.70
C LYS A 52 -1.55 6.87 -11.32
N ALA A 53 -2.49 5.95 -11.17
CA ALA A 53 -3.15 5.70 -9.90
C ALA A 53 -2.14 5.24 -8.83
N ILE A 54 -1.23 4.32 -9.16
CA ILE A 54 -0.19 3.86 -8.22
C ILE A 54 0.73 5.01 -7.80
N ILE A 55 1.20 5.84 -8.74
CA ILE A 55 2.03 7.03 -8.45
C ILE A 55 1.30 7.97 -7.49
N HIS A 56 0.01 8.21 -7.71
CA HIS A 56 -0.78 9.06 -6.83
C HIS A 56 -0.89 8.46 -5.42
N ALA A 57 -1.08 7.15 -5.30
CA ALA A 57 -1.16 6.51 -3.98
C ALA A 57 0.18 6.38 -3.25
N GLN A 58 1.31 6.47 -3.95
CA GLN A 58 2.62 6.59 -3.29
C GLN A 58 2.74 7.89 -2.48
N LYS A 59 2.02 8.95 -2.86
CA LYS A 59 2.00 10.25 -2.17
C LYS A 59 1.08 10.28 -0.94
N GLY A 60 0.72 9.10 -0.40
CA GLY A 60 -0.16 8.94 0.77
C GLY A 60 -1.65 8.98 0.47
N ALA A 61 -2.04 9.14 -0.81
CA ALA A 61 -3.43 9.03 -1.23
C ALA A 61 -3.85 7.55 -1.38
N SER A 62 -5.16 7.30 -1.45
CA SER A 62 -5.67 6.02 -1.94
C SER A 62 -5.74 6.03 -3.47
N ALA A 63 -5.53 4.88 -4.10
CA ALA A 63 -5.75 4.65 -5.53
C ALA A 63 -6.81 3.58 -5.76
N VAL A 64 -7.49 3.63 -6.90
CA VAL A 64 -8.39 2.56 -7.33
C VAL A 64 -7.75 1.86 -8.53
N ILE A 65 -7.66 0.54 -8.47
CA ILE A 65 -7.11 -0.33 -9.51
C ILE A 65 -8.09 -1.46 -9.84
N CYS A 66 -7.96 -2.11 -10.99
CA CYS A 66 -8.78 -3.27 -11.29
C CYS A 66 -8.49 -4.43 -10.32
N LYS A 67 -9.48 -5.28 -10.03
CA LYS A 67 -9.29 -6.44 -9.14
C LYS A 67 -8.32 -7.48 -9.68
N THR A 68 -8.18 -7.55 -11.00
CA THR A 68 -7.24 -8.41 -11.72
C THR A 68 -5.80 -7.91 -11.61
N THR A 69 -5.61 -6.65 -11.27
CA THR A 69 -4.31 -6.00 -11.19
C THR A 69 -3.61 -6.41 -9.90
N ALA A 70 -2.36 -6.84 -10.02
CA ALA A 70 -1.55 -7.20 -8.87
C ALA A 70 -1.36 -5.98 -7.97
N VAL A 71 -1.65 -6.15 -6.67
CA VAL A 71 -1.39 -5.11 -5.67
C VAL A 71 0.12 -4.98 -5.47
N PRO A 72 0.72 -3.79 -5.67
CA PRO A 72 2.16 -3.61 -5.49
C PRO A 72 2.60 -3.83 -4.05
N ASP A 73 3.86 -4.17 -3.84
CA ASP A 73 4.41 -4.35 -2.50
C ASP A 73 4.34 -3.05 -1.68
N GLY A 74 4.03 -3.18 -0.39
CA GLY A 74 3.81 -2.05 0.51
C GLY A 74 2.42 -1.40 0.42
N PHE A 75 1.59 -1.82 -0.55
CA PHE A 75 0.19 -1.43 -0.63
C PHE A 75 -0.72 -2.47 0.01
N VAL A 76 -1.85 -1.99 0.52
CA VAL A 76 -2.92 -2.82 1.06
C VAL A 76 -4.25 -2.47 0.43
N VAL A 77 -5.14 -3.45 0.33
CA VAL A 77 -6.52 -3.26 -0.11
C VAL A 77 -7.37 -2.79 1.06
N ILE A 78 -8.03 -1.64 0.91
CA ILE A 78 -8.92 -1.04 1.92
C ILE A 78 -10.40 -1.07 1.51
N SER A 79 -10.69 -1.30 0.22
CA SER A 79 -12.04 -1.46 -0.31
C SER A 79 -12.03 -2.40 -1.50
N THR A 80 -13.03 -3.28 -1.61
CA THR A 80 -13.28 -4.15 -2.76
C THR A 80 -14.66 -3.89 -3.39
N GLN A 81 -15.38 -2.88 -2.91
CA GLN A 81 -16.68 -2.46 -3.43
C GLN A 81 -16.59 -1.27 -4.40
N GLU A 82 -15.44 -1.12 -5.07
CA GLU A 82 -15.24 -0.05 -6.04
C GLU A 82 -15.70 -0.51 -7.43
N THR A 83 -16.38 0.37 -8.16
CA THR A 83 -16.75 0.14 -9.55
C THR A 83 -16.11 1.22 -10.40
N ILE A 84 -15.32 0.82 -11.40
CA ILE A 84 -14.78 1.74 -12.40
C ILE A 84 -15.44 1.39 -13.73
N PHE A 85 -16.06 2.41 -14.35
CA PHE A 85 -16.53 2.34 -15.73
C PHE A 85 -15.39 2.76 -16.66
N SER A 86 -14.36 1.92 -16.75
CA SER A 86 -13.25 2.08 -17.69
C SER A 86 -13.14 0.80 -18.52
N ASN A 87 -12.74 0.95 -19.77
CA ASN A 87 -12.31 -0.14 -20.64
C ASN A 87 -11.06 -0.87 -20.12
N ASP A 88 -10.35 -0.27 -19.16
CA ASP A 88 -9.16 -0.86 -18.54
C ASP A 88 -9.48 -2.00 -17.57
N CYS A 89 -10.68 -1.99 -16.97
CA CYS A 89 -11.15 -3.06 -16.10
C CYS A 89 -12.20 -3.91 -16.81
N ALA A 90 -12.26 -5.20 -16.50
CA ALA A 90 -13.36 -6.05 -16.95
C ALA A 90 -14.70 -5.39 -16.59
N VAL A 91 -15.61 -5.27 -17.56
CA VAL A 91 -16.91 -4.62 -17.37
C VAL A 91 -17.73 -5.40 -16.34
N GLY A 92 -18.19 -4.72 -15.29
CA GLY A 92 -19.02 -5.33 -14.25
C GLY A 92 -19.07 -4.51 -12.96
N ILE A 93 -19.97 -4.89 -12.05
CA ILE A 93 -20.04 -4.31 -10.71
C ILE A 93 -18.91 -4.83 -9.83
N ASN A 94 -18.38 -3.97 -8.95
CA ASN A 94 -17.28 -4.34 -8.04
C ASN A 94 -16.08 -4.91 -8.80
N ASN A 95 -15.77 -4.37 -9.99
CA ASN A 95 -14.65 -4.79 -10.83
C ASN A 95 -13.30 -4.18 -10.39
N ALA A 96 -13.32 -3.25 -9.43
CA ALA A 96 -12.16 -2.54 -8.96
C ALA A 96 -11.97 -2.66 -7.43
N GLN A 97 -10.81 -2.25 -6.96
CA GLN A 97 -10.43 -2.24 -5.55
C GLN A 97 -9.62 -0.99 -5.22
N ARG A 98 -9.80 -0.48 -4.01
CA ARG A 98 -9.06 0.66 -3.48
C ARG A 98 -7.86 0.18 -2.69
N ILE A 99 -6.69 0.67 -3.05
CA ILE A 99 -5.44 0.43 -2.37
C ILE A 99 -4.90 1.69 -1.71
N VAL A 100 -4.09 1.52 -0.68
CA VAL A 100 -3.33 2.61 -0.04
C VAL A 100 -1.95 2.11 0.35
N LYS A 101 -0.93 2.97 0.27
CA LYS A 101 0.39 2.65 0.80
C LYS A 101 0.38 2.87 2.31
N LEU A 102 0.70 1.83 3.08
CA LEU A 102 0.86 2.00 4.52
C LEU A 102 2.28 2.51 4.81
N ALA A 103 2.38 3.78 5.23
CA ALA A 103 3.63 4.34 5.69
C ALA A 103 3.84 4.03 7.18
N PRO A 104 5.03 3.58 7.60
CA PRO A 104 5.36 3.46 9.01
C PRO A 104 5.21 4.84 9.65
N GLN A 105 4.50 4.92 10.77
CA GLN A 105 4.11 6.18 11.39
C GLN A 105 5.30 7.12 11.77
N ASN A 106 6.53 6.61 11.82
CA ASN A 106 7.73 7.44 12.06
C ASN A 106 8.11 8.32 10.87
N GLU A 107 7.63 8.00 9.66
CA GLU A 107 7.92 8.76 8.43
C GLU A 107 7.03 10.02 8.32
N LEU A 108 5.86 10.01 8.98
CA LEU A 108 4.89 11.11 8.95
C LEU A 108 5.26 12.29 9.87
N GLN A 109 6.28 12.17 10.72
CA GLN A 109 6.74 13.28 11.56
C GLN A 109 7.93 14.04 10.95
N ALA A 110 8.65 13.46 9.99
CA ALA A 110 9.84 14.08 9.41
C ALA A 110 9.52 15.18 8.37
N THR A 111 8.27 15.28 7.90
CA THR A 111 7.85 16.32 6.93
C THR A 111 7.27 17.57 7.60
N GLY A 112 7.29 17.65 8.94
CA GLY A 112 6.70 18.73 9.73
C GLY A 112 7.67 19.77 10.31
N GLU A 113 8.97 19.67 10.08
CA GLU A 113 9.91 20.69 10.58
C GLU A 113 10.02 21.87 9.61
N SER A 114 8.96 22.67 9.56
CA SER A 114 9.06 24.06 9.12
C SER A 114 9.91 24.81 10.13
N LYS A 115 11.23 24.90 9.86
CA LYS A 115 12.14 25.85 10.48
C LYS A 115 11.55 27.24 10.28
N LEU A 116 10.95 27.78 11.34
CA LEU A 116 10.27 29.05 11.42
C LEU A 116 11.23 30.21 11.10
N THR A 117 11.46 30.47 9.82
CA THR A 117 12.03 31.73 9.36
C THR A 117 10.84 32.65 9.13
N ARG A 118 10.66 33.65 10.02
CA ARG A 118 9.64 34.69 9.89
C ARG A 118 9.82 35.42 8.56
N HIS A 119 9.04 35.05 7.55
CA HIS A 119 8.66 35.96 6.48
C HIS A 119 7.15 35.83 6.27
N ASN A 120 6.47 36.97 6.33
CA ASN A 120 5.03 37.10 6.15
C ASN A 120 4.66 36.60 4.74
N THR A 121 4.04 35.44 4.64
CA THR A 121 3.45 34.90 3.41
C THR A 121 1.99 34.54 3.70
N PRO A 122 1.04 34.90 2.82
CA PRO A 122 -0.39 34.77 3.09
C PRO A 122 -0.81 33.30 3.25
N ALA A 123 -1.77 33.11 4.16
CA ALA A 123 -2.34 31.86 4.65
C ALA A 123 -2.41 30.73 3.59
N GLN A 124 -1.49 29.77 3.70
CA GLN A 124 -1.60 28.48 3.03
C GLN A 124 -2.62 27.64 3.82
N VAL A 125 -3.65 27.18 3.11
CA VAL A 125 -4.63 26.20 3.59
C VAL A 125 -3.88 24.91 3.90
N GLN A 126 -3.58 24.67 5.18
CA GLN A 126 -3.05 23.38 5.62
C GLN A 126 -4.12 22.31 5.41
N SER A 127 -3.91 21.46 4.42
CA SER A 127 -4.65 20.22 4.25
C SER A 127 -4.63 19.45 5.58
N PRO A 128 -5.77 18.96 6.09
CA PRO A 128 -5.82 18.27 7.37
C PRO A 128 -4.91 17.06 7.31
N LEU A 129 -3.82 17.09 8.08
CA LEU A 129 -2.95 15.94 8.31
C LEU A 129 -3.80 14.89 9.04
N VAL A 130 -4.41 13.98 8.27
CA VAL A 130 -5.20 12.89 8.82
C VAL A 130 -4.25 12.07 9.69
N ARG A 131 -4.41 12.19 11.02
CA ARG A 131 -3.79 11.29 11.98
C ARG A 131 -4.32 9.90 11.67
N VAL A 132 -3.57 9.14 10.89
CA VAL A 132 -3.85 7.71 10.70
C VAL A 132 -3.78 7.13 12.10
N SER A 133 -4.94 6.72 12.62
CA SER A 133 -5.05 6.03 13.90
C SER A 133 -3.97 4.95 13.99
N SER A 134 -3.55 4.61 15.22
CA SER A 134 -2.52 3.59 15.50
C SER A 134 -2.78 2.25 14.83
N SER A 135 -3.97 2.04 14.27
CA SER A 135 -4.32 0.86 13.49
C SER A 135 -5.05 1.18 12.18
N SER A 136 -4.73 0.46 11.12
CA SER A 136 -5.41 0.53 9.82
C SER A 136 -6.35 -0.67 9.62
N ILE A 137 -7.50 -0.44 9.00
CA ILE A 137 -8.41 -1.52 8.58
C ILE A 137 -8.10 -1.88 7.14
N VAL A 138 -7.84 -3.15 6.86
CA VAL A 138 -7.55 -3.67 5.51
C VAL A 138 -8.41 -4.90 5.23
N CYS A 139 -8.69 -5.19 3.98
CA CYS A 139 -9.47 -6.37 3.61
C CYS A 139 -8.67 -7.66 3.82
N ILE A 140 -9.34 -8.75 4.21
CA ILE A 140 -8.68 -10.04 4.55
C ILE A 140 -7.86 -10.63 3.40
N ASN A 141 -8.26 -10.34 2.16
CA ASN A 141 -7.56 -10.73 0.95
C ASN A 141 -6.32 -9.87 0.63
N SER A 142 -6.08 -8.80 1.38
CA SER A 142 -4.88 -7.99 1.24
C SER A 142 -3.65 -8.71 1.78
N ARG A 143 -2.52 -8.57 1.09
CA ARG A 143 -1.22 -8.88 1.69
C ARG A 143 -0.97 -7.95 2.87
N ILE A 144 -0.27 -8.45 3.88
CA ILE A 144 0.14 -7.68 5.05
C ILE A 144 1.55 -7.14 4.81
N PRO A 145 1.78 -5.82 4.84
CA PRO A 145 3.09 -5.26 4.60
C PRO A 145 4.10 -5.64 5.70
N SER A 146 5.38 -5.62 5.33
CA SER A 146 6.46 -5.86 6.30
C SER A 146 6.41 -4.85 7.46
N GLY A 147 6.72 -5.31 8.66
CA GLY A 147 6.65 -4.51 9.89
C GLY A 147 5.24 -4.34 10.48
N TYR A 148 4.18 -4.67 9.74
CA TYR A 148 2.81 -4.65 10.27
C TYR A 148 2.40 -6.00 10.85
N VAL A 149 1.52 -5.93 11.85
CA VAL A 149 0.96 -7.09 12.56
C VAL A 149 -0.55 -6.95 12.69
N ILE A 150 -1.24 -8.08 12.73
CA ILE A 150 -2.69 -8.15 12.90
C ILE A 150 -2.99 -8.10 14.39
N ILE A 151 -3.75 -7.11 14.84
CA ILE A 151 -4.20 -6.99 16.23
C ILE A 151 -5.68 -7.33 16.41
N GLY A 152 -6.37 -7.61 15.32
CA GLY A 152 -7.73 -8.13 15.35
C GLY A 152 -8.33 -8.34 13.97
N LYS A 153 -9.49 -8.96 13.98
CA LYS A 153 -10.44 -9.05 12.88
C LYS A 153 -11.62 -8.14 13.18
N THR A 154 -12.19 -7.58 12.12
CA THR A 154 -13.39 -6.76 12.20
C THR A 154 -14.21 -6.90 10.93
N ARG A 155 -15.43 -6.37 10.98
CA ARG A 155 -16.29 -6.23 9.82
C ARG A 155 -16.12 -4.83 9.22
N SER A 156 -15.88 -4.77 7.92
CA SER A 156 -15.82 -3.54 7.14
C SER A 156 -16.75 -3.67 5.95
N LEU A 157 -17.69 -2.74 5.79
CA LEU A 157 -18.55 -2.72 4.60
C LEU A 157 -17.72 -2.54 3.32
N ALA A 158 -16.61 -1.81 3.37
CA ALA A 158 -15.74 -1.58 2.22
C ALA A 158 -15.12 -2.88 1.66
N CYS A 159 -14.93 -3.92 2.47
CA CYS A 159 -14.28 -5.16 2.06
C CYS A 159 -15.23 -6.20 1.45
N GLY A 160 -16.42 -5.78 1.03
CA GLY A 160 -17.43 -6.65 0.44
C GLY A 160 -18.26 -7.38 1.49
N SER A 161 -19.53 -7.64 1.20
CA SER A 161 -20.38 -8.41 2.10
C SER A 161 -20.04 -9.90 2.00
N SER A 162 -19.23 -10.43 2.92
CA SER A 162 -19.24 -11.87 3.17
C SER A 162 -20.46 -12.16 4.03
N TRP A 163 -21.50 -12.73 3.42
CA TRP A 163 -22.75 -13.08 4.12
C TRP A 163 -22.51 -14.12 5.22
N ASN A 164 -21.39 -14.85 5.16
CA ASN A 164 -21.10 -16.01 6.02
C ASN A 164 -19.91 -15.79 6.98
N SER A 165 -19.27 -14.61 6.97
CA SER A 165 -18.11 -14.35 7.85
C SER A 165 -18.41 -13.15 8.76
N ASN A 166 -18.28 -13.36 10.08
CA ASN A 166 -18.41 -12.28 11.06
C ASN A 166 -17.37 -11.18 10.86
N SER A 167 -16.23 -11.53 10.25
CA SER A 167 -15.15 -10.61 9.90
C SER A 167 -14.65 -10.82 8.48
N ASN A 168 -14.46 -9.71 7.77
CA ASN A 168 -13.96 -9.65 6.40
C ASN A 168 -12.77 -8.67 6.25
N SER A 169 -12.31 -8.11 7.37
CA SER A 169 -11.19 -7.19 7.41
C SER A 169 -10.28 -7.45 8.62
N TYR A 170 -9.00 -7.11 8.46
CA TYR A 170 -8.01 -7.11 9.52
C TYR A 170 -7.81 -5.70 10.05
N ARG A 171 -7.57 -5.60 11.36
CA ARG A 171 -7.04 -4.41 11.99
C ARG A 171 -5.53 -4.60 12.16
N LEU A 172 -4.75 -3.83 11.42
CA LEU A 172 -3.29 -3.87 11.42
C LEU A 172 -2.72 -2.76 12.28
N THR A 173 -1.56 -2.97 12.88
CA THR A 173 -0.72 -1.90 13.46
C THR A 173 0.74 -2.12 13.06
N TYR A 174 1.55 -1.07 13.12
CA TYR A 174 2.98 -1.18 12.90
C TYR A 174 3.66 -1.64 14.20
N ALA A 175 4.45 -2.71 14.14
CA ALA A 175 5.16 -3.27 15.30
C ALA A 175 6.35 -2.39 15.71
N ARG A 176 6.06 -1.28 16.40
CA ARG A 176 7.05 -0.39 17.04
C ARG A 176 7.72 -1.07 18.23
N HIS A 177 8.73 -0.46 18.85
CA HIS A 177 9.45 -1.02 20.00
C HIS A 177 8.55 -1.64 21.09
N GLY A 178 9.08 -2.66 21.78
CA GLY A 178 8.46 -3.25 22.96
C GLY A 178 7.75 -4.57 22.67
N THR A 179 6.62 -4.75 23.33
CA THR A 179 5.86 -6.00 23.39
C THR A 179 4.46 -5.76 22.83
N HIS A 180 4.01 -6.60 21.90
CA HIS A 180 2.70 -6.47 21.27
C HIS A 180 1.86 -7.72 21.48
N GLN A 181 0.58 -7.55 21.76
CA GLN A 181 -0.40 -8.62 21.64
C GLN A 181 -0.99 -8.58 20.23
N VAL A 182 -0.80 -9.66 19.47
CA VAL A 182 -1.20 -9.79 18.08
C VAL A 182 -1.98 -11.08 17.89
N CYS A 183 -2.71 -11.23 16.80
CA CYS A 183 -3.39 -12.49 16.49
C CYS A 183 -2.37 -13.59 16.21
N SER A 184 -2.66 -14.84 16.59
CA SER A 184 -1.71 -15.95 16.48
C SER A 184 -1.29 -16.26 15.03
N TYR A 185 -2.14 -15.92 14.07
CA TYR A 185 -1.90 -16.00 12.62
C TYR A 185 -1.29 -14.72 12.03
N SER A 186 -0.99 -13.71 12.85
CA SER A 186 -0.27 -12.52 12.39
C SER A 186 1.14 -12.89 11.92
N PRO A 187 1.65 -12.28 10.84
CA PRO A 187 3.08 -12.33 10.57
C PRO A 187 3.85 -11.76 11.77
N VAL A 188 5.06 -12.29 12.00
CA VAL A 188 5.99 -11.81 13.03
C VAL A 188 7.14 -11.10 12.32
N PRO A 189 7.18 -9.75 12.34
CA PRO A 189 8.23 -9.02 11.64
C PRO A 189 9.58 -9.20 12.34
N TYR A 190 10.68 -9.15 11.59
CA TYR A 190 12.02 -9.05 12.17
C TYR A 190 12.18 -7.66 12.86
N PRO A 191 12.85 -7.55 14.04
CA PRO A 191 13.54 -8.58 14.80
C PRO A 191 12.70 -9.13 15.98
N TYR A 192 11.39 -9.28 15.81
CA TYR A 192 10.52 -9.82 16.86
C TYR A 192 10.59 -11.35 16.92
N TYR A 193 10.26 -11.88 18.09
CA TYR A 193 10.01 -13.30 18.31
C TYR A 193 8.71 -13.49 19.10
N ARG A 194 8.16 -14.70 19.04
CA ARG A 194 6.93 -15.07 19.77
C ARG A 194 7.25 -15.30 21.25
N ASN A 195 6.53 -14.64 22.13
CA ASN A 195 6.69 -14.66 23.58
C ASN A 195 5.41 -15.17 24.29
N GLY A 196 4.87 -16.30 23.82
CA GLY A 196 3.71 -16.95 24.42
C GLY A 196 2.39 -16.72 23.68
N TYR A 197 1.37 -17.51 24.06
CA TYR A 197 0.05 -17.55 23.44
C TYR A 197 -1.05 -17.37 24.49
N TYR A 198 -2.10 -16.63 24.10
CA TYR A 198 -3.33 -16.50 24.86
C TYR A 198 -4.44 -17.26 24.14
N ARG A 199 -5.07 -18.21 24.84
CA ARG A 199 -6.01 -19.18 24.26
C ARG A 199 -7.33 -18.58 23.79
N SER A 200 -7.70 -17.40 24.29
CA SER A 200 -8.93 -16.71 23.91
C SER A 200 -8.67 -15.23 23.71
N SER A 201 -9.07 -14.74 22.54
CA SER A 201 -9.06 -13.34 22.15
C SER A 201 -10.27 -13.09 21.27
N VAL A 202 -11.19 -12.28 21.81
CA VAL A 202 -12.37 -11.81 21.09
C VAL A 202 -11.94 -11.04 19.84
N SER A 203 -10.92 -10.19 19.97
CA SER A 203 -10.42 -9.37 18.86
C SER A 203 -9.86 -10.22 17.72
N CYS A 204 -9.27 -11.38 18.01
CA CYS A 204 -8.66 -12.24 16.99
C CYS A 204 -9.58 -13.38 16.52
N GLU A 205 -10.80 -13.47 17.07
CA GLU A 205 -11.73 -14.58 16.85
C GLU A 205 -11.09 -15.94 17.13
N GLY A 206 -10.36 -16.05 18.23
CA GLY A 206 -9.63 -17.28 18.56
C GLY A 206 -8.43 -17.00 19.45
N GLN A 207 -7.23 -17.27 18.96
CA GLN A 207 -6.00 -17.15 19.73
C GLN A 207 -5.26 -15.85 19.43
N SER A 208 -4.63 -15.28 20.46
CA SER A 208 -3.63 -14.22 20.29
C SER A 208 -2.28 -14.71 20.80
N MET A 209 -1.22 -14.01 20.42
CA MET A 209 0.13 -14.26 20.89
C MET A 209 0.78 -12.95 21.29
N GLN A 210 1.75 -13.04 22.18
CA GLN A 210 2.62 -11.91 22.46
C GLN A 210 3.84 -12.00 21.54
N ILE A 211 4.28 -10.88 20.98
CA ILE A 211 5.58 -10.77 20.31
C ILE A 211 6.43 -9.75 21.04
N ARG A 212 7.74 -9.97 21.07
CA ARG A 212 8.71 -9.09 21.72
C ARG A 212 9.92 -8.90 20.80
N ARG A 213 10.47 -7.69 20.78
CA ARG A 213 11.70 -7.39 20.05
C ARG A 213 12.89 -8.11 20.71
N ARG A 214 13.75 -8.76 19.91
CA ARG A 214 15.05 -9.25 20.38
C ARG A 214 15.90 -8.12 20.92
#